data_AF-A0AAV1LBL8-F1
#
_entry.id   AF-A0AAV1LBL8-F1
#
_cell.length_a   1.000
_cell.length_b   1.000
_cell.length_c   1.000
_cell.angle_alpha   90.00
_cell.angle_beta   90.00
_cell.angle_gamma   90.00
#
_symmetry.space_group_name_H-M   'P 1'
#
loop_
_entity.id
_entity.type
_entity.pdbx_description
1 polymer ?
#
loop_
_entity_poly.entity_id
_entity_poly.type
_entity_poly.pdbx_seq_one_letter_code
_entity_poly.pdbx_strand_id
1 'polypeptide(L)'
;MAFSEVCRICLCVNVRMLVLKKTTLRNLYKTLTNSFRDEDEEPIIVCFTCHARLIRCRTLQHQAIESKAVLEQFLAGGSMRMLKNKKIWRLMLLKIDIRIRRTTCR
;
A
#
# COMPACT_ATOMS: atom_id res chain seq x y z
N MET A 1 21.92 -6.35 -20.55
CA MET A 1 20.84 -5.35 -20.51
C MET A 1 20.82 -4.77 -19.11
N ALA A 2 21.25 -3.52 -18.94
CA ALA A 2 21.27 -2.85 -17.65
C ALA A 2 19.87 -2.30 -17.38
N PHE A 3 19.09 -2.99 -16.54
CA PHE A 3 17.88 -2.40 -15.99
C PHE A 3 18.31 -1.18 -15.19
N SER A 4 17.96 0.02 -15.67
CA SER A 4 18.29 1.27 -14.98
C SER A 4 17.90 1.15 -13.50
N GLU A 5 18.86 1.28 -12.60
CA GLU A 5 18.69 1.19 -11.14
C GLU A 5 17.94 2.41 -10.58
N VAL A 6 16.81 2.76 -11.20
CA VAL A 6 16.00 3.95 -10.95
C VAL A 6 14.66 3.50 -10.37
N CYS A 7 14.24 4.10 -9.27
CA CYS A 7 12.93 3.81 -8.69
C CYS A 7 11.81 4.31 -9.61
N ARG A 8 10.86 3.44 -9.98
CA ARG A 8 9.74 3.80 -10.87
C ARG A 8 8.76 4.84 -10.29
N ILE A 9 8.77 5.03 -8.97
CA ILE A 9 7.85 5.96 -8.27
C ILE A 9 8.49 7.33 -8.06
N CYS A 10 9.73 7.37 -7.53
CA CYS A 10 10.37 8.61 -7.12
C CYS A 10 11.63 8.95 -7.92
N LEU A 11 11.97 8.17 -8.95
CA LEU A 11 13.11 8.35 -9.84
C LEU A 11 14.49 8.41 -9.16
N CYS A 12 14.55 8.00 -7.89
CA CYS A 12 15.79 7.94 -7.10
C CYS A 12 16.71 6.83 -7.62
N VAL A 13 18.01 7.07 -7.61
CA VAL A 13 19.08 6.13 -8.01
C VAL A 13 20.00 5.84 -6.83
N ASN A 14 20.88 4.83 -6.95
CA ASN A 14 21.90 4.51 -5.92
C ASN A 14 21.35 4.19 -4.53
N VAL A 15 20.11 3.71 -4.45
CA VAL A 15 19.48 3.26 -3.22
C VAL A 15 19.07 1.80 -3.33
N ARG A 16 18.86 1.14 -2.18
CA ARG A 16 18.38 -0.24 -2.16
C ARG A 16 17.06 -0.35 -2.93
N MET A 17 17.11 -1.04 -4.05
CA MET A 17 15.97 -1.31 -4.92
C MET A 17 15.34 -2.66 -4.57
N LEU A 18 14.03 -2.74 -4.75
CA LEU A 18 13.21 -3.91 -4.56
C LEU A 18 12.37 -4.14 -5.80
N VAL A 19 12.32 -5.40 -6.23
CA VAL A 19 11.47 -5.82 -7.34
C VAL A 19 10.08 -6.14 -6.81
N LEU A 20 9.07 -5.43 -7.31
CA LEU A 20 7.67 -5.82 -7.15
C LEU A 20 7.39 -7.01 -8.07
N LYS A 21 7.65 -8.21 -7.57
CA LYS A 21 7.24 -9.47 -8.23
C LYS A 21 5.71 -9.52 -8.39
N LYS A 22 5.18 -10.53 -9.11
CA LYS A 22 3.74 -10.83 -9.30
C LYS A 22 3.03 -11.00 -7.95
N THR A 23 2.78 -9.88 -7.29
CA THR A 23 2.32 -9.75 -5.92
C THR A 23 1.25 -8.68 -5.90
N THR A 24 0.48 -8.71 -4.83
CA THR A 24 -0.57 -7.75 -4.53
C THR A 24 -0.10 -6.29 -4.45
N LEU A 25 1.18 -6.04 -4.17
CA LEU A 25 1.75 -4.68 -4.24
C LEU A 25 1.95 -4.18 -5.67
N ARG A 26 2.23 -5.08 -6.64
CA ARG A 26 2.29 -4.74 -8.07
C ARG A 26 0.92 -4.28 -8.57
N ASN A 27 -0.13 -5.00 -8.18
CA ASN A 27 -1.50 -4.63 -8.54
C ASN A 27 -1.90 -3.30 -7.92
N LEU A 28 -1.59 -3.08 -6.63
CA LEU A 28 -1.84 -1.80 -5.98
C LEU A 28 -1.11 -0.65 -6.69
N TYR A 29 0.17 -0.86 -7.04
CA TYR A 29 0.91 0.11 -7.83
C TYR A 29 0.20 0.44 -9.14
N LYS A 30 -0.16 -0.59 -9.95
CA LYS A 30 -0.88 -0.39 -11.22
C LYS A 30 -2.18 0.39 -11.04
N THR A 31 -2.96 0.08 -10.00
CA THR A 31 -4.21 0.78 -9.66
C THR A 31 -3.96 2.24 -9.31
N LEU A 32 -2.93 2.54 -8.50
CA LEU A 32 -2.62 3.90 -8.08
C LEU A 32 -2.06 4.77 -9.21
N THR A 33 -1.25 4.18 -10.09
CA THR A 33 -0.62 4.91 -11.20
C THR A 33 -1.47 4.93 -12.46
N ASN A 34 -2.65 4.31 -12.43
CA ASN A 34 -3.53 4.12 -13.59
C ASN A 34 -2.77 3.59 -14.83
N SER A 35 -1.72 2.82 -14.59
CA SER A 35 -0.80 2.36 -15.63
C SER A 35 -1.36 1.08 -16.22
N PHE A 36 -2.29 1.23 -17.17
CA PHE A 36 -2.92 0.16 -17.94
C PHE A 36 -2.02 -0.44 -19.03
N ARG A 37 -0.73 -0.07 -19.07
CA ARG A 37 0.20 -0.75 -19.96
C ARG A 37 0.46 -2.15 -19.39
N ASP A 38 -0.35 -3.09 -19.88
CA ASP A 38 -0.18 -4.53 -19.68
C ASP A 38 0.96 -5.11 -20.54
N GLU A 39 1.67 -4.27 -21.30
CA GLU A 39 2.69 -4.73 -22.22
C GLU A 39 4.01 -5.17 -21.58
N ASP A 40 4.27 -4.87 -20.31
CA ASP A 40 5.60 -5.18 -19.77
C ASP A 40 5.58 -6.36 -18.79
N GLU A 41 6.07 -7.51 -19.29
CA GLU A 41 6.69 -8.58 -18.50
C GLU A 41 7.82 -8.07 -17.60
N GLU A 42 8.19 -6.80 -17.69
CA GLU A 42 9.26 -6.22 -16.91
C GLU A 42 8.93 -6.16 -15.40
N PRO A 43 9.92 -6.52 -14.57
CA PRO A 43 9.84 -6.34 -13.13
C PRO A 43 9.73 -4.85 -12.78
N ILE A 44 8.72 -4.47 -12.01
CA ILE A 44 8.61 -3.08 -11.53
C ILE A 44 9.61 -2.91 -10.38
N ILE A 45 10.61 -2.06 -10.58
CA ILE A 45 11.67 -1.79 -9.60
C ILE A 45 11.35 -0.51 -8.82
N VAL A 46 11.37 -0.59 -7.49
CA VAL A 46 11.10 0.54 -6.59
C VAL A 46 12.12 0.61 -5.46
N CYS A 47 12.44 1.81 -4.98
CA CYS A 47 13.31 1.93 -3.82
C CYS A 47 12.61 1.41 -2.55
N PHE A 48 13.40 0.99 -1.56
CA PHE A 48 12.89 0.50 -0.27
C PHE A 48 11.89 1.48 0.40
N THR A 49 12.12 2.79 0.29
CA THR A 49 11.21 3.81 0.84
C THR A 49 9.84 3.79 0.17
N CYS A 50 9.80 3.75 -1.16
CA CYS A 50 8.55 3.69 -1.90
C CYS A 50 7.85 2.33 -1.72
N HIS A 51 8.61 1.25 -1.62
CA HIS A 51 8.07 -0.06 -1.26
C HIS A 51 7.37 -0.04 0.11
N ALA A 52 7.99 0.54 1.14
CA ALA A 52 7.39 0.68 2.46
C ALA A 52 6.13 1.55 2.43
N ARG A 53 6.11 2.61 1.61
CA ARG A 53 4.91 3.44 1.39
C ARG A 53 3.79 2.66 0.72
N LEU A 54 4.08 1.85 -0.30
CA LEU A 54 3.08 0.98 -0.96
C LEU A 54 2.43 -0.01 0.03
N ILE A 55 3.22 -0.62 0.92
CA ILE A 55 2.67 -1.51 1.97
C ILE A 55 1.70 -0.76 2.88
N ARG A 56 2.03 0.48 3.25
CA ARG A 56 1.15 1.33 4.07
C ARG A 56 -0.12 1.71 3.34
N CYS A 57 -0.01 2.10 2.06
CA CYS A 57 -1.17 2.37 1.21
C CYS A 57 -2.10 1.16 1.14
N ARG A 58 -1.55 -0.06 1.03
CA ARG A 58 -2.35 -1.28 1.03
C ARG A 58 -3.09 -1.51 2.34
N THR A 59 -2.40 -1.26 3.45
CA THR A 59 -3.00 -1.37 4.79
C THR A 59 -4.14 -0.38 4.93
N LEU A 60 -3.94 0.87 4.52
CA LEU A 60 -4.97 1.92 4.50
C LEU A 60 -6.16 1.53 3.62
N GLN A 61 -5.90 0.99 2.42
CA GLN A 61 -6.96 0.55 1.50
C GLN A 61 -7.82 -0.54 2.14
N HIS A 62 -7.20 -1.52 2.79
CA HIS A 62 -7.93 -2.58 3.50
C HIS A 62 -8.80 -2.01 4.63
N GLN A 63 -8.23 -1.10 5.43
CA GLN A 63 -8.97 -0.44 6.51
C GLN A 63 -10.15 0.38 5.98
N ALA A 64 -9.98 1.07 4.85
CA ALA A 64 -11.06 1.83 4.22
C ALA A 64 -12.18 0.92 3.72
N ILE A 65 -11.85 -0.22 3.10
CA ILE A 65 -12.83 -1.22 2.64
C ILE A 65 -13.61 -1.79 3.84
N GLU A 66 -12.91 -2.18 4.90
CA GLU A 66 -13.56 -2.69 6.12
C GLU A 66 -14.46 -1.63 6.77
N SER A 67 -13.98 -0.40 6.87
CA SER A 67 -14.75 0.71 7.44
C SER A 67 -16.00 1.01 6.61
N LYS A 68 -15.89 0.97 5.29
CA LYS A 68 -17.03 1.11 4.37
C LYS A 68 -18.06 -0.01 4.59
N ALA A 69 -17.61 -1.27 4.66
CA ALA A 69 -18.51 -2.41 4.87
C ALA A 69 -19.27 -2.31 6.21
N VAL A 70 -18.60 -1.86 7.27
CA VAL A 70 -19.24 -1.62 8.57
C VAL A 70 -20.27 -0.48 8.47
N LEU A 71 -19.94 0.61 7.77
CA LEU A 71 -20.85 1.73 7.59
C LEU A 71 -22.08 1.34 6.76
N GLU A 72 -21.92 0.57 5.69
CA GLU A 72 -23.02 0.08 4.87
C GLU A 72 -23.97 -0.84 5.66
N GLN A 73 -23.43 -1.72 6.49
CA GLN A 73 -24.26 -2.56 7.38
C GLN A 73 -25.05 -1.73 8.39
N PHE A 74 -24.45 -0.66 8.91
CA PHE A 74 -25.13 0.26 9.81
C PHE A 74 -26.28 0.99 9.11
N LEU A 75 -26.02 1.51 7.90
CA LEU A 75 -27.03 2.20 7.08
C LEU A 75 -28.18 1.26 6.68
N ALA A 76 -27.92 -0.04 6.51
CA ALA A 76 -28.94 -1.06 6.21
C ALA A 76 -29.81 -1.46 7.43
N GLY A 77 -29.72 -0.74 8.55
CA GLY A 77 -30.48 -1.04 9.77
C GLY A 77 -29.80 -2.04 10.71
N GLY A 78 -28.54 -2.39 10.45
CA GLY A 78 -27.74 -3.24 11.34
C GLY A 78 -27.41 -2.55 12.67
N SER A 79 -27.62 -3.24 13.78
CA SER A 79 -27.23 -2.76 15.11
C SER A 79 -25.70 -2.84 15.29
N MET A 80 -25.09 -1.78 15.85
CA MET A 80 -23.63 -1.57 16.03
C MET A 80 -22.92 -2.56 16.98
N ARG A 81 -23.50 -3.74 17.22
CA ARG A 81 -23.01 -4.77 18.16
C ARG A 81 -21.78 -5.54 17.65
N MET A 82 -21.45 -5.42 16.36
CA MET A 82 -20.29 -6.09 15.72
C MET A 82 -18.94 -5.41 16.01
N LEU A 83 -18.91 -4.17 16.52
CA LEU A 83 -17.67 -3.44 16.84
C LEU A 83 -16.93 -3.97 18.09
N LYS A 84 -17.48 -4.96 18.81
CA LYS A 84 -16.85 -5.52 20.02
C LYS A 84 -15.61 -6.37 19.74
N ASN A 85 -15.24 -6.61 18.48
CA ASN A 85 -14.01 -7.31 18.15
C ASN A 85 -12.79 -6.37 18.29
N LYS A 86 -12.40 -6.09 19.54
CA LYS A 86 -11.30 -5.18 19.94
C LYS A 86 -9.95 -5.45 19.26
N LYS A 87 -9.76 -6.62 18.63
CA LYS A 87 -8.57 -6.96 17.84
C LYS A 87 -8.45 -6.13 16.56
N ILE A 88 -9.57 -5.86 15.88
CA ILE A 88 -9.60 -5.10 14.61
C ILE A 88 -9.18 -3.65 14.87
N TRP A 89 -9.74 -3.03 15.91
CA TRP A 89 -9.41 -1.65 16.29
C TRP A 89 -8.03 -1.52 16.92
N ARG A 90 -7.55 -2.51 17.70
CA ARG A 90 -6.15 -2.52 18.16
C ARG A 90 -5.18 -2.59 16.99
N LEU A 91 -5.46 -3.37 15.94
CA LEU A 91 -4.63 -3.40 14.73
C LEU A 91 -4.73 -2.10 13.91
N MET A 92 -5.89 -1.44 13.88
CA MET A 92 -6.06 -0.13 13.25
C MET A 92 -5.30 0.98 13.98
N LEU A 93 -5.38 1.03 15.32
CA LEU A 93 -4.79 2.10 16.14
C LEU A 93 -3.30 1.87 16.49
N LEU A 94 -2.82 0.63 16.69
CA LEU A 94 -1.41 0.37 16.99
C LEU A 94 -0.48 0.48 15.78
N LYS A 95 -1.01 0.44 14.55
CA LYS A 95 -0.21 0.68 13.33
C LYS A 95 -0.18 2.15 12.91
N ILE A 96 -0.91 3.01 13.62
CA ILE A 96 -0.89 4.48 13.50
C ILE A 96 0.30 5.10 14.27
N ASP A 97 1.21 4.29 14.83
CA ASP A 97 2.50 4.79 15.33
C ASP A 97 3.37 5.26 14.16
N ILE A 98 3.14 6.52 13.81
CA ILE A 98 3.79 7.32 12.79
C ILE A 98 5.20 7.61 13.28
N ARG A 99 6.13 6.70 13.03
CA ARG A 99 7.55 7.06 12.97
C ARG A 99 8.01 7.13 11.53
N ILE A 100 7.76 8.30 10.94
CA ILE A 100 8.52 8.77 9.79
C ILE A 100 9.94 9.04 10.31
N ARG A 101 10.83 8.04 10.25
CA ARG A 101 12.22 8.42 9.98
C ARG A 101 12.19 9.01 8.57
N ARG A 102 12.39 10.33 8.48
CA ARG A 102 12.52 11.06 7.22
C ARG A 102 13.79 10.56 6.52
N THR A 103 13.73 9.39 5.89
CA THR A 103 14.69 9.03 4.84
C THR A 103 14.03 9.41 3.53
N THR A 104 14.02 10.71 3.27
CA THR A 104 13.77 11.22 1.93
C THR A 104 14.84 10.61 1.02
N CYS A 105 14.43 9.86 0.01
CA CYS A 105 15.29 9.59 -1.14
C CYS A 105 15.56 10.97 -1.75
N ARG A 106 16.79 11.46 -1.61
CA ARG A 106 17.23 12.74 -2.15
C ARG A 106 18.15 12.44 -3.32
#